data_AF-I0J7F1-F1
#
_entry.id   AF-I0J7F1-F1
#
_cell.length_a   1.000
_cell.length_b   1.000
_cell.length_c   1.000
_cell.angle_alpha   90.00
_cell.angle_beta   90.00
_cell.angle_gamma   90.00
#
_symmetry.space_group_name_H-M   'P 1'
#
loop_
_entity.id
_entity.type
_entity.pdbx_description
1 polymer ?
#
loop_
_entity_poly.entity_id
_entity_poly.type
_entity_poly.pdbx_seq_one_letter_code
_entity_poly.pdbx_strand_id
1 'polypeptide(L)' 'GSYMSGGVGFTQYATAAYTDDILDNNVYYDVDYINDKYNGAATVGKDNKIKATLEVVKDIATESTLYGIETYEKF' A
#
# COMPACT_ATOMS: atom_id res chain seq x y z
N GLY A 1 1.82 -11.79 22.20
CA GLY A 1 2.96 -11.14 22.89
C GLY A 1 3.95 -10.66 21.87
N SER A 2 5.07 -10.03 22.24
CA SER A 2 5.56 -9.81 23.61
C SER A 2 4.77 -8.74 24.41
N TYR A 3 5.26 -8.42 25.61
CA TYR A 3 4.85 -7.39 26.59
C TYR A 3 3.36 -7.28 26.97
N MET A 4 2.46 -6.94 26.05
CA MET A 4 1.03 -6.70 26.35
C MET A 4 0.17 -7.99 26.29
N SER A 5 0.82 -9.15 26.15
CA SER A 5 0.23 -10.49 26.08
C SER A 5 1.38 -11.52 26.17
N GLY A 6 1.24 -12.74 25.65
CA GLY A 6 2.30 -13.76 25.67
C GLY A 6 2.00 -14.95 24.76
N GLY A 7 2.62 -16.10 25.05
CA GLY A 7 2.33 -17.38 24.38
C GLY A 7 2.68 -17.41 22.89
N VAL A 8 1.87 -18.14 22.11
CA VAL A 8 1.99 -18.32 20.64
C VAL A 8 2.19 -16.99 19.89
N GLY A 9 1.60 -15.90 20.41
CA GLY A 9 1.84 -14.56 19.93
C GLY A 9 1.18 -14.26 18.59
N PHE A 10 1.78 -13.31 17.86
CA PHE A 10 1.17 -12.66 16.70
C PHE A 10 2.07 -12.73 15.46
N THR A 11 2.91 -13.77 15.36
CA THR A 11 3.94 -13.91 14.30
C THR A 11 3.35 -13.71 12.91
N GLN A 12 2.23 -14.38 12.59
CA GLN A 12 1.63 -14.32 11.25
C GLN A 12 0.91 -13.00 10.95
N TYR A 13 0.47 -12.25 11.97
CA TYR A 13 0.01 -10.86 11.76
C TYR A 13 1.16 -9.93 11.36
N ALA A 14 2.38 -10.25 11.77
CA ALA A 14 3.56 -9.49 11.39
C ALA A 14 4.10 -9.95 10.02
N THR A 15 4.26 -11.26 9.79
CA THR A 15 4.82 -11.79 8.53
C THR A 15 4.01 -11.38 7.31
N ALA A 16 2.68 -11.28 7.42
CA ALA A 16 1.82 -10.81 6.33
C ALA A 16 2.20 -9.43 5.74
N ALA A 17 3.03 -8.63 6.43
CA ALA A 17 3.54 -7.34 5.95
C ALA A 17 5.04 -7.37 5.55
N TYR A 18 5.71 -8.52 5.56
CA TYR A 18 7.13 -8.66 5.16
C TYR A 18 7.50 -10.04 4.56
N THR A 19 6.53 -10.90 4.26
CA THR A 19 6.75 -12.16 3.54
C THR A 19 5.95 -12.18 2.25
N ASP A 20 6.41 -13.02 1.32
CA ASP A 20 5.69 -13.42 0.10
C ASP A 20 5.41 -12.26 -0.89
N ASP A 21 6.06 -11.10 -0.70
CA ASP A 21 6.01 -9.88 -1.52
C ASP A 21 4.59 -9.31 -1.79
N ILE A 22 3.58 -9.74 -1.02
CA ILE A 22 2.16 -9.36 -1.24
C ILE A 22 1.94 -7.86 -0.99
N LEU A 23 2.53 -7.33 0.09
CA LEU A 23 2.49 -5.90 0.38
C LEU A 23 3.24 -5.09 -0.68
N ASP A 24 4.46 -5.52 -1.01
CA ASP A 24 5.32 -4.88 -1.99
C ASP A 24 4.65 -4.81 -3.37
N ASN A 25 4.03 -5.90 -3.84
CA ASN A 25 3.29 -5.92 -5.10
C ASN A 25 2.20 -4.83 -5.17
N ASN A 26 1.42 -4.66 -4.09
CA ASN A 26 0.40 -3.60 -4.03
C ASN A 26 1.02 -2.20 -3.99
N VAL A 27 2.09 -2.01 -3.22
CA VAL A 27 2.76 -0.70 -3.07
C VAL A 27 3.47 -0.27 -4.37
N TYR A 28 4.10 -1.19 -5.10
CA TYR A 28 4.73 -0.86 -6.39
C TYR A 28 3.68 -0.56 -7.47
N TYR A 29 2.55 -1.27 -7.49
CA TYR A 29 1.41 -0.90 -8.34
C TYR A 29 0.91 0.53 -8.04
N ASP A 30 0.72 0.87 -6.76
CA ASP A 30 0.29 2.20 -6.34
C ASP A 30 1.29 3.29 -6.78
N VAL A 31 2.59 3.03 -6.68
CA VAL A 31 3.65 3.96 -7.10
C VAL A 31 3.56 4.25 -8.60
N ASP A 32 3.40 3.22 -9.44
CA ASP A 32 3.30 3.39 -10.89
C ASP A 32 1.99 4.11 -11.28
N TYR A 33 0.85 3.72 -10.68
CA TYR A 33 -0.43 4.41 -10.88
C TYR A 33 -0.36 5.90 -10.53
N ILE A 34 0.25 6.25 -9.38
CA ILE A 34 0.45 7.65 -8.97
C ILE A 34 1.38 8.38 -9.94
N ASN A 35 2.44 7.73 -10.42
CA ASN A 35 3.39 8.35 -11.33
C ASN A 35 2.75 8.66 -12.69
N ASP A 36 2.01 7.72 -13.27
CA ASP A 36 1.34 7.90 -14.56
C ASP A 36 0.22 8.94 -14.48
N LYS A 37 -0.61 8.89 -13.43
CA LYS A 37 -1.78 9.79 -13.29
C LYS A 37 -1.43 11.19 -12.83
N TYR A 38 -0.38 11.34 -12.02
CA TYR A 38 -0.05 12.60 -11.33
C TYR A 38 1.35 13.14 -11.65
N ASN A 39 1.86 12.90 -12.87
CA ASN A 39 3.12 13.47 -13.37
C ASN A 39 4.35 13.13 -12.49
N GLY A 40 4.50 11.85 -12.14
CA GLY A 40 5.63 11.36 -11.36
C GLY A 40 5.57 11.72 -9.88
N ALA A 41 4.39 11.90 -9.29
CA ALA A 41 4.26 12.41 -7.92
C ALA A 41 4.81 11.50 -6.82
N ALA A 42 4.88 10.18 -7.05
CA ALA A 42 5.50 9.23 -6.12
C ALA A 42 7.04 9.21 -6.22
N THR A 43 7.63 9.77 -7.29
CA THR A 43 9.09 9.92 -7.40
C THR A 43 9.66 10.89 -6.37
N VAL A 44 10.96 10.74 -6.08
CA VAL A 44 11.70 11.57 -5.12
C VAL A 44 11.73 13.03 -5.57
N GLY A 45 11.13 13.91 -4.79
CA GLY A 45 11.04 15.34 -5.08
C GLY A 45 10.16 16.07 -4.08
N LYS A 46 10.26 17.40 -4.06
CA LYS A 46 9.42 18.29 -3.23
C LYS A 46 8.34 18.99 -4.05
N ASP A 47 8.70 19.44 -5.25
CA ASP A 47 7.85 20.27 -6.10
C ASP A 47 6.94 19.47 -7.05
N ASN A 48 7.15 18.15 -7.13
CA ASN A 48 6.31 17.20 -7.89
C ASN A 48 5.12 16.65 -7.08
N LYS A 49 4.81 17.21 -5.90
CA LYS A 49 3.83 16.65 -4.97
C LYS A 49 2.43 17.21 -5.22
N ILE A 50 1.43 16.33 -5.18
CA ILE A 50 0.01 16.68 -5.35
C ILE A 50 -0.49 17.33 -4.07
N LYS A 51 -1.43 18.28 -4.18
CA LYS A 51 -2.13 18.84 -3.01
C LYS A 51 -2.93 17.76 -2.30
N ALA A 52 -2.76 17.64 -0.98
CA ALA A 52 -3.57 16.75 -0.15
C ALA A 52 -5.04 17.23 -0.13
N THR A 53 -5.91 16.53 -0.86
CA THR A 53 -7.36 16.75 -0.90
C THR A 53 -8.10 15.43 -0.72
N LEU A 54 -9.36 15.47 -0.31
CA LEU A 54 -10.20 14.27 -0.20
C LEU A 54 -10.43 13.57 -1.54
N GLU A 55 -10.30 14.29 -2.65
CA GLU A 55 -10.39 13.73 -4.00
C GLU A 55 -9.18 12.85 -4.31
N VAL A 56 -7.96 13.37 -4.12
CA VAL A 56 -6.70 12.62 -4.30
C VAL A 56 -6.60 11.44 -3.35
N VAL A 57 -7.03 11.60 -2.09
CA VAL A 57 -7.07 10.50 -1.11
C VAL A 57 -8.04 9.41 -1.55
N LYS A 58 -9.26 9.77 -1.99
CA LYS A 58 -10.23 8.78 -2.47
C LYS A 58 -9.73 8.07 -3.72
N ASP A 59 -9.13 8.78 -4.66
CA ASP A 59 -8.64 8.23 -5.92
C ASP A 59 -7.58 7.14 -5.67
N ILE A 60 -6.48 7.52 -5.01
CA ILE A 60 -5.35 6.62 -4.76
C ILE A 60 -5.76 5.47 -3.83
N ALA A 61 -6.45 5.75 -2.72
CA ALA A 61 -6.79 4.71 -1.75
C ALA A 61 -7.87 3.74 -2.27
N THR A 62 -8.80 4.20 -3.12
CA THR A 62 -9.80 3.31 -3.73
C THR A 62 -9.13 2.39 -4.74
N GLU A 63 -8.27 2.92 -5.62
CA GLU A 63 -7.56 2.10 -6.62
C GLU A 63 -6.67 1.05 -5.95
N SER A 64 -5.85 1.47 -4.97
CA SER A 64 -5.00 0.59 -4.15
C SER A 64 -5.80 -0.54 -3.48
N THR A 65 -6.98 -0.21 -2.93
CA THR A 65 -7.84 -1.20 -2.27
C THR A 65 -8.47 -2.16 -3.28
N LEU A 66 -8.90 -1.69 -4.44
CA LEU A 66 -9.49 -2.53 -5.49
C LEU A 66 -8.44 -3.50 -6.07
N TYR A 67 -7.27 -3.00 -6.45
CA TYR A 67 -6.18 -3.83 -6.97
C TYR A 67 -5.73 -4.90 -5.95
N GLY A 68 -5.59 -4.53 -4.68
CA GLY A 68 -5.22 -5.45 -3.61
C GLY A 68 -6.26 -6.55 -3.40
N ILE A 69 -7.55 -6.20 -3.30
CA ILE A 69 -8.64 -7.17 -3.16
C ILE A 69 -8.71 -8.08 -4.39
N GLU A 70 -8.69 -7.52 -5.60
CA GLU A 70 -8.71 -8.31 -6.83
C GLU A 70 -7.51 -9.27 -6.93
N THR A 71 -6.35 -8.90 -6.38
CA THR A 71 -5.17 -9.78 -6.34
C THR A 71 -5.40 -10.96 -5.40
N TYR A 72 -6.00 -10.74 -4.22
CA TYR A 72 -6.44 -11.82 -3.31
C TYR A 72 -7.62 -12.66 -3.84
N GLU A 73 -8.37 -12.19 -4.84
CA GLU A 73 -9.42 -12.97 -5.50
C GLU A 73 -8.88 -13.83 -6.67
N LYS A 74 -7.74 -13.45 -7.24
CA LYS A 74 -7.12 -14.11 -8.41
C LYS A 74 -6.16 -15.24 -8.05
N PHE A 75 -5.68 -15.31 -6.80
CA PHE A 75 -4.64 -16.23 -6.31
C PHE A 75 -5.01 -16.85 -4.95
#